data_AF-A0A9R1BH44-F1
#
_entry.id   AF-A0A9R1BH44-F1
#
_cell.length_a   1.000
_cell.length_b   1.000
_cell.length_c   1.000
_cell.angle_alpha   90.00
_cell.angle_beta   90.00
_cell.angle_gamma   90.00
#
_symmetry.space_group_name_H-M   'P 1'
#
loop_
_entity.id
_entity.type
_entity.pdbx_description
1 polymer ?
#
loop_
_entity_poly.entity_id
_entity_poly.type
_entity_poly.pdbx_seq_one_letter_code
_entity_poly.pdbx_strand_id
1 'polypeptide(L)'
;MPVLDDEEFKSEFSNLLRVKHQNTIPLVGYCHHTAQVLLEHNGKHVSARVEEIYLCSEYLEGGTLDKHLSSMIMLYLHYHFCRHEQLMIPKLYILVMHILFTSIDEPCALVWHTCYKIIKGICEGLHYLHKGFEYPIYHLELKPTKILLDNEMMPKIGGFGFSGFLDTTETFNTSEVMRTRYV
;
A
#
# COMPACT_ATOMS: atom_id res chain seq x y z
N MET A 1 -5.00 11.64 2.70
CA MET A 1 -4.29 10.43 3.18
C MET A 1 -3.38 10.85 4.33
N PRO A 2 -3.18 10.01 5.36
CA PRO A 2 -2.28 10.33 6.46
C PRO A 2 -0.83 10.46 5.95
N VAL A 3 -0.07 11.32 6.62
CA VAL A 3 1.37 11.49 6.41
C VAL A 3 2.04 10.18 6.87
N LEU A 4 2.89 9.58 6.05
CA LEU A 4 3.68 8.41 6.44
C LEU A 4 4.75 8.87 7.43
N ASP A 5 5.06 8.06 8.44
CA ASP A 5 6.26 8.31 9.25
C ASP A 5 7.54 8.01 8.43
N ASP A 6 8.69 8.49 8.89
CA ASP A 6 9.94 8.41 8.12
C ASP A 6 10.39 6.96 7.86
N GLU A 7 10.07 6.03 8.76
CA GLU A 7 10.41 4.60 8.62
C GLU A 7 9.45 3.90 7.66
N GLU A 8 8.15 4.22 7.75
CA GLU A 8 7.13 3.77 6.80
C GLU A 8 7.48 4.24 5.38
N PHE A 9 7.90 5.50 5.22
CA PHE A 9 8.32 6.02 3.93
C PHE A 9 9.56 5.30 3.38
N LYS A 10 10.59 5.10 4.20
CA LYS A 10 11.82 4.39 3.79
C LYS A 10 11.50 2.95 3.37
N SER A 11 10.63 2.27 4.11
CA SER A 11 10.18 0.93 3.76
C SER A 11 9.44 0.92 2.43
N GLU A 12 8.49 1.85 2.23
CA GLU A 12 7.76 1.95 0.97
C GLU A 12 8.69 2.21 -0.21
N PHE A 13 9.60 3.19 -0.08
CA PHE A 13 10.60 3.52 -1.09
C PHE A 13 11.48 2.33 -1.46
N SER A 14 12.07 1.66 -0.46
CA SER A 14 13.00 0.54 -0.65
C SER A 14 12.31 -0.66 -1.34
N ASN A 15 11.10 -0.99 -0.91
CA ASN A 15 10.36 -2.09 -1.49
C ASN A 15 9.88 -1.77 -2.92
N LEU A 16 9.38 -0.54 -3.17
CA LEU A 16 8.93 -0.13 -4.50
C LEU A 16 10.04 -0.08 -5.55
N LEU A 17 11.29 0.22 -5.15
CA LEU A 17 12.43 0.15 -6.06
C LEU A 17 12.76 -1.29 -6.51
N ARG A 18 12.44 -2.28 -5.67
CA ARG A 18 12.85 -3.67 -5.87
C ARG A 18 11.76 -4.52 -6.51
N VAL A 19 10.49 -4.30 -6.15
CA VAL A 19 9.37 -5.11 -6.62
C VAL A 19 9.06 -4.79 -8.08
N LYS A 20 9.09 -5.83 -8.92
CA LYS A 20 8.77 -5.73 -10.35
C LYS A 20 7.93 -6.92 -10.75
N HIS A 21 6.62 -6.75 -10.65
CA HIS A 21 5.65 -7.77 -10.99
C HIS A 21 4.38 -7.14 -11.57
N GLN A 22 3.69 -7.88 -12.45
CA GLN A 22 2.46 -7.40 -13.10
C GLN A 22 1.34 -7.05 -12.11
N ASN A 23 1.39 -7.58 -10.87
CA ASN A 23 0.42 -7.34 -9.80
C ASN A 23 0.97 -6.53 -8.62
N THR A 24 2.11 -5.85 -8.80
CA THR A 24 2.62 -4.84 -7.84
C THR A 24 2.55 -3.48 -8.50
N ILE A 25 2.38 -2.41 -7.71
CA ILE A 25 2.34 -1.06 -8.26
C ILE A 25 3.69 -0.72 -8.93
N PRO A 26 3.68 -0.28 -10.19
CA PRO A 26 4.92 0.07 -10.88
C PRO A 26 5.40 1.45 -10.44
N LEU A 27 6.60 1.51 -9.88
CA LEU A 27 7.28 2.76 -9.59
C LEU A 27 7.94 3.29 -10.87
N VAL A 28 7.56 4.50 -11.27
CA VAL A 28 8.12 5.21 -12.43
C VAL A 28 9.39 5.97 -12.03
N GLY A 29 9.39 6.57 -10.84
CA GLY A 29 10.54 7.30 -10.32
C GLY A 29 10.25 7.98 -9.00
N TYR A 30 11.16 8.86 -8.58
CA TYR A 30 10.98 9.71 -7.41
C TYR A 30 11.45 11.13 -7.70
N CYS A 31 10.85 12.10 -7.04
CA CYS A 31 11.29 13.49 -7.01
C CYS A 31 11.87 13.79 -5.64
N HIS A 32 12.98 14.52 -5.59
CA HIS A 32 13.64 14.94 -4.36
C HIS A 32 13.83 16.45 -4.39
N HIS A 33 13.19 17.15 -3.47
CA HIS A 33 13.24 18.60 -3.35
C HIS A 33 13.79 19.00 -1.97
N THR A 34 14.76 19.89 -1.96
CA THR A 34 15.32 20.43 -0.72
C THR A 34 15.04 21.93 -0.66
N ALA A 35 14.35 22.36 0.39
CA ALA A 35 14.04 23.75 0.67
C ALA A 35 14.68 24.21 1.98
N GLN A 36 15.04 25.49 2.06
CA GLN A 36 15.50 26.11 3.29
C GLN A 36 14.40 27.04 3.79
N VAL A 37 13.90 26.78 5.00
CA VAL A 37 12.81 27.54 5.61
C VAL A 37 13.32 28.24 6.86
N LEU A 38 12.99 29.53 7.02
CA LEU A 38 13.18 30.21 8.30
C LEU A 38 11.99 29.90 9.21
N LEU A 39 12.26 29.33 10.37
CA LEU A 39 11.28 29.05 11.41
C LEU A 39 11.56 29.92 12.63
N GLU A 40 10.52 30.44 13.26
CA GLU A 40 10.66 31.12 14.54
C GLU A 40 10.57 30.09 15.68
N HIS A 41 11.60 30.04 16.52
CA HIS A 41 11.63 29.18 17.70
C HIS A 41 12.18 29.97 18.89
N ASN A 42 11.36 30.11 19.94
CA ASN A 42 11.69 30.89 21.14
C ASN A 42 12.14 32.35 20.84
N GLY A 43 11.48 33.00 19.88
CA GLY A 43 11.78 34.39 19.48
C GLY A 43 13.07 34.56 18.66
N LYS A 44 13.72 33.46 18.24
CA LYS A 44 14.86 33.46 17.31
C LYS A 44 14.45 32.86 15.98
N HIS A 45 14.96 33.44 14.90
CA HIS A 45 14.86 32.86 13.57
C HIS A 45 15.90 31.75 13.41
N VAL A 46 15.45 30.55 13.13
CA VAL A 46 16.26 29.36 12.89
C VAL A 46 16.07 28.95 11.44
N SER A 47 17.18 28.83 10.70
CA SER A 47 17.15 28.23 9.37
C SER A 47 17.04 26.71 9.51
N ALA A 48 15.95 26.14 9.04
CA ALA A 48 15.77 24.69 8.92
C ALA A 48 15.87 24.27 7.45
N ARG A 49 16.47 23.11 7.22
CA ARG A 49 16.46 22.44 5.92
C ARG A 49 15.29 21.45 5.94
N VAL A 50 14.45 21.52 4.92
CA VAL A 50 13.31 20.64 4.71
C VAL A 50 13.55 19.87 3.42
N GLU A 51 13.41 18.56 3.50
CA GLU A 51 13.51 17.67 2.35
C GLU A 51 12.14 17.06 2.09
N GLU A 52 11.72 17.10 0.83
CA GLU A 52 10.46 16.55 0.37
C GLU A 52 10.76 15.53 -0.72
N ILE A 53 10.41 14.27 -0.46
CA ILE A 53 10.56 13.18 -1.42
C ILE A 53 9.18 12.73 -1.86
N TYR A 54 8.98 12.67 -3.17
CA TYR A 54 7.75 12.21 -3.79
C TYR A 54 8.02 10.92 -4.56
N LEU A 55 7.16 9.93 -4.37
CA LEU A 55 7.17 8.70 -5.14
C LEU A 55 6.19 8.81 -6.29
N CYS A 56 6.66 8.58 -7.52
CA CYS A 56 5.86 8.68 -8.74
C CYS A 56 5.59 7.27 -9.27
N SER A 57 4.34 6.84 -9.23
CA SER A 57 3.88 5.56 -9.79
C SER A 57 2.97 5.82 -10.99
N GLU A 58 2.72 4.80 -11.81
CA GLU A 58 1.73 4.92 -12.87
C GLU A 58 0.35 5.22 -12.29
N TYR A 59 -0.41 6.09 -12.97
CA TYR A 59 -1.79 6.36 -12.61
C TYR A 59 -2.68 5.19 -13.06
N LEU A 60 -3.46 4.66 -12.13
CA LEU A 60 -4.32 3.51 -12.34
C LEU A 60 -5.80 3.95 -12.34
N GLU A 61 -6.40 3.99 -13.53
CA GLU A 61 -7.74 4.56 -13.79
C GLU A 61 -8.85 3.86 -13.01
N GLY A 62 -8.70 2.56 -12.73
CA GLY A 62 -9.63 1.78 -11.93
C GLY A 62 -9.65 2.22 -10.47
N GLY A 63 -8.70 3.03 -9.99
CA GLY A 63 -8.67 3.49 -8.62
C GLY A 63 -8.52 2.35 -7.61
N THR A 64 -8.91 2.58 -6.36
CA THR A 64 -8.71 1.62 -5.27
C THR A 64 -9.85 0.61 -5.18
N LEU A 65 -9.54 -0.64 -4.83
CA LEU A 65 -10.49 -1.75 -4.78
C LEU A 65 -11.66 -1.48 -3.82
N ASP A 66 -11.47 -0.76 -2.71
CA ASP A 66 -12.54 -0.39 -1.78
C ASP A 66 -13.68 0.39 -2.44
N LYS A 67 -13.39 1.18 -3.48
CA LYS A 67 -14.42 1.92 -4.23
C LYS A 67 -15.32 1.01 -5.06
N HIS A 68 -14.87 -0.21 -5.32
CA HIS A 68 -15.60 -1.24 -6.07
C HIS A 68 -16.27 -2.26 -5.16
N LEU A 69 -16.03 -2.20 -3.85
CA LEU A 69 -16.68 -3.06 -2.87
C LEU A 69 -17.91 -2.32 -2.29
N SER A 70 -19.06 -3.00 -2.24
CA SER A 70 -20.31 -2.44 -1.71
C SER A 70 -20.19 -2.08 -0.22
N SER A 71 -20.81 -0.96 0.15
CA SER A 71 -20.83 -0.37 1.50
C SER A 71 -21.39 -1.30 2.58
N MET A 72 -22.28 -2.24 2.20
CA MET A 72 -22.90 -3.18 3.14
C MET A 72 -21.90 -4.23 3.64
N ILE A 73 -20.88 -4.53 2.85
CA ILE A 73 -19.82 -5.48 3.19
C ILE A 73 -18.78 -4.81 4.10
N MET A 74 -18.44 -3.53 3.91
CA MET A 74 -17.48 -2.82 4.77
C MET A 74 -17.84 -2.81 6.26
N LEU A 75 -19.14 -2.78 6.62
CA LEU A 75 -19.63 -2.83 8.00
C LEU A 75 -19.45 -4.21 8.67
N TYR A 76 -19.68 -5.30 7.91
CA TYR A 76 -19.54 -6.68 8.42
C TYR A 76 -18.09 -7.00 8.83
N LEU A 77 -17.16 -6.28 8.22
CA LEU A 77 -15.72 -6.54 8.30
C LEU A 77 -15.07 -5.75 9.41
N HIS A 78 -15.55 -4.54 9.70
CA HIS A 78 -15.14 -3.84 10.92
C HIS A 78 -15.47 -4.67 12.18
N TYR A 79 -16.62 -5.35 12.18
CA TYR A 79 -17.05 -6.23 13.27
C TYR A 79 -16.15 -7.47 13.45
N HIS A 80 -15.74 -8.12 12.35
CA HIS A 80 -14.90 -9.32 12.41
C HIS A 80 -13.39 -9.05 12.49
N PHE A 81 -12.91 -7.93 11.93
CA PHE A 81 -11.49 -7.54 11.92
C PHE A 81 -10.96 -7.19 13.31
N CYS A 82 -11.81 -6.66 14.19
CA CYS A 82 -11.43 -6.28 15.56
C CYS A 82 -11.10 -7.48 16.49
N ARG A 83 -11.20 -8.74 16.01
CA ARG A 83 -11.08 -9.94 16.85
C ARG A 83 -9.87 -10.85 16.61
N HIS A 84 -9.07 -10.68 15.55
CA HIS A 84 -7.97 -11.61 15.27
C HIS A 84 -6.73 -10.90 14.71
N GLU A 85 -5.76 -10.63 15.59
CA GLU A 85 -4.41 -10.26 15.18
C GLU A 85 -3.51 -11.50 14.99
N GLN A 86 -2.56 -11.36 14.05
CA GLN A 86 -1.26 -12.07 13.95
C GLN A 86 -0.99 -13.15 12.87
N LEU A 87 -1.83 -13.41 11.87
CA LEU A 87 -1.40 -14.24 10.72
C LEU A 87 -1.86 -13.65 9.36
N MET A 88 -1.01 -13.72 8.33
CA MET A 88 -1.32 -13.27 6.96
C MET A 88 -2.40 -14.12 6.28
N ILE A 89 -2.55 -15.38 6.68
CA ILE A 89 -3.58 -16.31 6.18
C ILE A 89 -5.00 -15.80 6.50
N PRO A 90 -5.31 -15.37 7.75
CA PRO A 90 -6.56 -14.67 8.06
C PRO A 90 -6.84 -13.45 7.19
N LYS A 91 -5.86 -12.56 6.94
CA LYS A 91 -6.09 -11.33 6.16
C LYS A 91 -6.42 -11.62 4.69
N LEU A 92 -5.74 -12.58 4.08
CA LEU A 92 -6.05 -13.03 2.71
C LEU A 92 -7.42 -13.73 2.67
N TYR A 93 -7.70 -14.62 3.62
CA TYR A 93 -9.01 -15.29 3.73
C TYR A 93 -10.15 -14.29 3.87
N ILE A 94 -9.98 -13.29 4.75
CA ILE A 94 -10.91 -12.20 4.98
C ILE A 94 -11.12 -11.39 3.68
N LEU A 95 -10.04 -10.92 3.04
CA LEU A 95 -10.12 -10.20 1.75
C LEU A 95 -10.81 -11.03 0.66
N VAL A 96 -10.51 -12.32 0.55
CA VAL A 96 -11.17 -13.23 -0.40
C VAL A 96 -12.65 -13.36 -0.06
N MET A 97 -13.01 -13.58 1.20
CA MET A 97 -14.41 -13.60 1.64
C MET A 97 -15.12 -12.29 1.28
N HIS A 98 -14.48 -11.13 1.41
CA HIS A 98 -15.08 -9.85 1.02
C HIS A 98 -15.47 -9.82 -0.46
N ILE A 99 -14.53 -10.22 -1.33
CA ILE A 99 -14.73 -10.23 -2.78
C ILE A 99 -15.80 -11.26 -3.17
N LEU A 100 -15.87 -12.39 -2.46
CA LEU A 100 -16.89 -13.41 -2.67
C LEU A 100 -18.29 -12.92 -2.25
N PHE A 101 -18.43 -12.30 -1.07
CA PHE A 101 -19.72 -11.78 -0.59
C PHE A 101 -20.24 -10.62 -1.47
N THR A 102 -19.38 -9.79 -2.06
CA THR A 102 -19.81 -8.74 -3.02
C THR A 102 -20.45 -9.30 -4.28
N SER A 103 -20.20 -10.57 -4.61
CA SER A 103 -20.75 -11.20 -5.82
C SER A 103 -22.11 -11.89 -5.60
N ILE A 104 -22.60 -11.95 -4.35
CA ILE A 104 -23.80 -12.74 -3.97
C ILE A 104 -25.06 -11.87 -3.84
N ASP A 105 -24.95 -10.60 -3.42
CA ASP A 105 -26.08 -9.68 -3.23
C ASP A 105 -26.17 -8.58 -4.31
N GLU A 106 -26.64 -8.93 -5.52
CA GLU A 106 -27.19 -8.03 -6.58
C GLU A 106 -26.30 -6.81 -7.05
N PRO A 107 -26.65 -6.07 -8.13
CA PRO A 107 -25.83 -5.83 -9.33
C PRO A 107 -24.71 -4.77 -9.23
N CYS A 108 -23.97 -4.68 -8.12
CA CYS A 108 -22.86 -3.73 -7.98
C CYS A 108 -21.55 -4.23 -8.64
N ALA A 109 -21.30 -3.68 -9.83
CA ALA A 109 -20.04 -3.39 -10.55
C ALA A 109 -19.06 -4.52 -10.94
N LEU A 110 -18.97 -5.64 -10.24
CA LEU A 110 -17.98 -6.69 -10.53
C LEU A 110 -18.62 -8.05 -10.78
N VAL A 111 -18.63 -8.48 -12.05
CA VAL A 111 -19.03 -9.85 -12.44
C VAL A 111 -18.04 -10.84 -11.81
N TRP A 112 -18.51 -12.04 -11.41
CA TRP A 112 -17.69 -13.11 -10.82
C TRP A 112 -16.33 -13.31 -11.50
N HIS A 113 -16.30 -13.26 -12.83
CA HIS A 113 -15.08 -13.35 -13.62
C HIS A 113 -14.04 -12.30 -13.24
N THR A 114 -14.47 -11.04 -13.05
CA THR A 114 -13.60 -9.94 -12.61
C THR A 114 -13.17 -10.11 -11.16
N CYS A 115 -14.07 -10.55 -10.27
CA CYS A 115 -13.72 -10.90 -8.88
C CYS A 115 -12.63 -11.98 -8.83
N TYR A 116 -12.79 -13.05 -9.60
CA TYR A 116 -11.80 -14.12 -9.70
C TYR A 116 -10.46 -13.60 -10.26
N LYS A 117 -10.50 -12.77 -11.31
CA LYS A 117 -9.32 -12.11 -11.88
C LYS A 117 -8.56 -11.28 -10.83
N ILE A 118 -9.29 -10.51 -10.00
CA ILE A 118 -8.72 -9.72 -8.90
C ILE A 118 -8.12 -10.64 -7.82
N ILE A 119 -8.84 -11.65 -7.35
CA ILE A 119 -8.33 -12.59 -6.33
C ILE A 119 -7.06 -13.28 -6.84
N LYS A 120 -7.09 -13.81 -8.07
CA LYS A 120 -5.96 -14.50 -8.71
C LYS A 120 -4.74 -13.59 -8.81
N GLY A 121 -4.91 -12.36 -9.29
CA GLY A 121 -3.82 -11.39 -9.40
C GLY A 121 -3.24 -10.99 -8.04
N ILE A 122 -4.06 -10.83 -7.00
CA ILE A 122 -3.57 -10.57 -5.63
C ILE A 122 -2.74 -11.76 -5.13
N CYS A 123 -3.22 -13.00 -5.32
CA CYS A 123 -2.49 -14.19 -4.94
C CYS A 123 -1.15 -14.33 -5.68
N GLU A 124 -1.13 -14.05 -6.98
CA GLU A 124 0.10 -14.05 -7.80
C GLU A 124 1.10 -12.99 -7.30
N GLY A 125 0.63 -11.76 -7.03
CA GLY A 125 1.45 -10.70 -6.46
C GLY A 125 2.04 -11.06 -5.08
N LEU A 126 1.21 -11.60 -4.18
CA LEU A 126 1.69 -12.05 -2.86
C LEU A 126 2.65 -13.23 -2.96
N HIS A 127 2.40 -14.18 -3.87
CA HIS A 127 3.31 -15.28 -4.12
C HIS A 127 4.69 -14.78 -4.57
N TYR A 128 4.71 -13.83 -5.51
CA TYR A 128 5.93 -13.17 -5.95
C TYR A 128 6.65 -12.48 -4.77
N LEU A 129 5.96 -11.73 -3.93
CA LEU A 129 6.58 -11.08 -2.77
C LEU A 129 7.19 -12.09 -1.78
N HIS A 130 6.54 -13.23 -1.57
CA HIS A 130 6.99 -14.23 -0.61
C HIS A 130 8.08 -15.17 -1.11
N LYS A 131 8.14 -15.41 -2.42
CA LYS A 131 9.00 -16.45 -3.03
C LYS A 131 9.95 -15.92 -4.09
N GLY A 132 9.78 -14.69 -4.54
CA GLY A 132 10.59 -14.04 -5.58
C GLY A 132 11.87 -13.39 -5.07
N PHE A 133 12.12 -13.41 -3.76
CA PHE A 133 13.28 -12.79 -3.12
C PHE A 133 13.95 -13.76 -2.15
N GLU A 134 15.27 -13.59 -1.95
CA GLU A 134 16.04 -14.32 -0.94
C GLU A 134 15.45 -14.14 0.46
N TYR A 135 15.06 -12.90 0.77
CA TYR A 135 14.30 -12.54 1.97
C TYR A 135 12.86 -12.20 1.57
N PRO A 136 11.86 -12.99 2.03
CA PRO A 136 10.46 -12.74 1.70
C PRO A 136 10.00 -11.35 2.14
N ILE A 137 9.26 -10.65 1.28
CA ILE A 137 8.62 -9.39 1.61
C ILE A 137 7.21 -9.69 2.12
N TYR A 138 6.96 -9.42 3.40
CA TYR A 138 5.63 -9.52 3.97
C TYR A 138 4.95 -8.16 3.91
N HIS A 139 3.81 -8.05 3.23
CA HIS A 139 3.13 -6.76 3.06
C HIS A 139 2.55 -6.18 4.38
N LEU A 140 2.11 -7.05 5.30
CA LEU A 140 1.54 -6.77 6.63
C LEU A 140 0.23 -5.94 6.67
N GLU A 141 -0.06 -5.13 5.65
CA GLU A 141 -1.23 -4.24 5.53
C GLU A 141 -2.08 -4.45 4.27
N LEU A 142 -2.34 -5.70 3.92
CA LEU A 142 -3.20 -6.01 2.79
C LEU A 142 -4.67 -5.65 3.11
N LYS A 143 -5.16 -4.56 2.51
CA LYS A 143 -6.54 -4.06 2.62
C LYS A 143 -7.02 -3.48 1.29
N PRO A 144 -8.33 -3.40 1.03
CA PRO A 144 -8.84 -2.94 -0.27
C PRO A 144 -8.35 -1.54 -0.70
N THR A 145 -8.10 -0.63 0.23
CA THR A 145 -7.56 0.72 -0.08
C THR A 145 -6.10 0.72 -0.55
N LYS A 146 -5.38 -0.40 -0.40
CA LYS A 146 -3.98 -0.59 -0.81
C LYS A 146 -3.85 -1.41 -2.10
N ILE A 147 -4.98 -1.81 -2.70
CA ILE A 147 -5.02 -2.52 -3.98
C ILE A 147 -5.60 -1.56 -5.01
N LEU A 148 -4.79 -1.18 -5.98
CA LEU A 148 -5.22 -0.36 -7.11
C LEU A 148 -5.61 -1.25 -8.28
N LEU A 149 -6.54 -0.80 -9.10
CA LEU A 149 -7.01 -1.50 -10.30
C LEU A 149 -6.61 -0.70 -11.53
N ASP A 150 -6.04 -1.37 -12.52
CA ASP A 150 -5.87 -0.76 -13.84
C ASP A 150 -7.16 -0.80 -14.65
N ASN A 151 -7.06 -0.32 -15.89
CA ASN A 151 -8.13 -0.15 -16.87
C ASN A 151 -8.81 -1.50 -17.21
N GLU A 152 -8.11 -2.61 -17.02
CA GLU A 152 -8.59 -3.97 -17.29
C GLU A 152 -9.05 -4.68 -16.01
N MET A 153 -9.17 -3.95 -14.90
CA MET A 153 -9.48 -4.47 -13.57
C MET A 153 -8.44 -5.49 -13.07
N MET A 154 -7.18 -5.36 -13.50
CA MET A 154 -6.09 -6.14 -12.90
C MET A 154 -5.59 -5.46 -11.63
N PRO A 155 -5.38 -6.22 -10.55
CA PRO A 155 -4.96 -5.66 -9.27
C PRO A 155 -3.45 -5.37 -9.26
N LYS A 156 -3.10 -4.25 -8.64
CA LYS A 156 -1.74 -3.81 -8.31
C LYS A 156 -1.65 -3.57 -6.81
N ILE A 157 -0.83 -4.37 -6.13
CA ILE A 157 -0.58 -4.25 -4.69
C ILE A 157 0.36 -3.06 -4.47
N GLY A 158 -0.03 -2.11 -3.63
CA GLY A 158 0.77 -0.96 -3.20
C GLY A 158 0.66 -0.71 -1.69
N GLY A 159 1.29 0.35 -1.17
CA GLY A 159 1.27 0.62 0.28
C GLY A 159 2.19 -0.28 1.07
N PHE A 160 3.45 -0.34 0.63
CA PHE A 160 4.51 -1.16 1.24
C PHE A 160 5.12 -0.53 2.49
N GLY A 161 4.55 0.55 3.01
CA GLY A 161 5.12 1.27 4.15
C GLY A 161 5.29 0.42 5.41
N PHE A 162 4.36 -0.51 5.66
CA PHE A 162 4.46 -1.45 6.78
C PHE A 162 5.09 -2.78 6.39
N SER A 163 5.60 -2.91 5.17
CA SER A 163 6.18 -4.18 4.76
C SER A 163 7.54 -4.39 5.42
N GLY A 164 7.82 -5.62 5.80
CA GLY A 164 9.00 -5.94 6.61
C GLY A 164 9.68 -7.22 6.16
N PHE A 165 10.98 -7.27 6.43
CA PHE A 165 11.77 -8.50 6.41
C PHE A 165 11.75 -9.10 7.81
N LEU A 166 11.58 -10.42 7.92
CA LEU A 166 11.87 -11.14 9.15
C LEU A 166 13.40 -11.39 9.17
N ASP A 167 14.15 -10.50 9.86
CA ASP A 167 15.62 -10.42 10.08
C ASP A 167 16.51 -9.99 8.87
N THR A 168 17.58 -9.16 8.97
CA THR A 168 18.25 -8.38 10.03
C THR A 168 18.77 -7.03 9.47
N THR A 169 18.73 -5.99 10.30
CA THR A 169 19.51 -4.72 10.31
C THR A 169 20.34 -4.31 9.08
N GLU A 170 19.94 -3.21 8.43
CA GLU A 170 20.85 -2.08 8.14
C GLU A 170 20.09 -0.77 8.33
N THR A 171 20.44 -0.05 9.40
CA THR A 171 19.88 1.25 9.77
C THR A 171 20.49 2.34 8.88
N PHE A 172 19.68 2.91 7.98
CA PHE A 172 19.97 4.22 7.41
C PHE A 172 19.45 5.29 8.37
N ASN A 173 20.32 5.70 9.29
CA ASN A 173 20.13 6.87 10.14
C ASN A 173 20.08 8.13 9.28
N THR A 174 18.91 8.76 9.21
CA THR A 174 18.79 10.21 9.07
C THR A 174 17.60 10.68 9.91
N SER A 175 17.87 11.65 10.77
CA SER A 175 16.87 12.44 11.50
C SER A 175 16.30 13.48 10.53
N GLU A 176 15.23 13.14 9.82
CA GLU A 176 14.67 13.96 8.74
C GLU A 176 13.15 13.94 8.85
N VAL A 177 12.53 15.09 9.11
CA VAL A 177 11.07 15.21 9.11
C VAL A 177 10.61 15.23 7.65
N MET A 178 10.20 14.08 7.12
CA MET A 178 9.66 13.97 5.77
C MET A 178 8.20 14.43 5.77
N ARG A 179 7.87 15.42 4.95
CA ARG A 179 6.48 15.85 4.74
C ARG A 179 6.11 15.55 3.30
N THR A 180 5.07 14.75 3.08
CA THR A 180 4.64 14.37 1.73
C THR A 180 3.20 14.80 1.45
N ARG A 181 2.98 15.33 0.25
CA ARG A 181 1.67 15.43 -0.42
C ARG A 181 1.71 14.56 -1.67
N TYR A 182 0.72 13.70 -1.86
CA TYR A 182 0.54 12.96 -3.11
C TYR A 182 0.08 13.94 -4.21
N VAL A 183 0.69 13.86 -5.40
CA VAL A 183 0.26 14.57 -6.62
C VAL A 183 -0.16 13.54 -7.64
#